data_AF-A0A538S7W0-F1
#
_entry.id   AF-A0A538S7W0-F1
#
_cell.length_a   1.000
_cell.length_b   1.000
_cell.length_c   1.000
_cell.angle_alpha   90.00
_cell.angle_beta   90.00
_cell.angle_gamma   90.00
#
_symmetry.space_group_name_H-M   'P 1'
#
loop_
_entity.id
_entity.type
_entity.pdbx_description
1 polymer ?
#
loop_
_entity_poly.entity_id
_entity_poly.type
_entity_poly.pdbx_seq_one_letter_code
_entity_poly.pdbx_strand_id
1 'polypeptide(L)'
;MNVDANESAALWRVPLRHVLAVFVGNGLEFYDFLTFSYFAVYISRTFYPSGNPSAALLATLATFGAGFLTRPVGAIIIGGMGDRVGRKPAMVFSFTLMGAAIVGLALTPSYSKIGAAAPVIVLMFRLLQGFALGGEVGPTTAFMAEAAPPHRRGLYLSMQYATQDFAVLTAGVIGTSLAALLSERQLQVWGWRAAMLVGASIVPFGIFLRRTLPETLERADHAAAPQHAPGARRWRERAR
;
A
#
# COMPACT_ATOMS: atom_id res chain seq x y z
N MET A 1 19.22 -37.06 17.93
CA MET A 1 18.68 -36.18 16.88
C MET A 1 17.63 -35.31 17.56
N ASN A 2 18.05 -34.19 18.14
CA ASN A 2 17.21 -33.33 18.98
C ASN A 2 17.55 -31.87 18.69
N VAL A 3 17.47 -31.54 17.40
CA VAL A 3 17.42 -30.18 16.89
C VAL A 3 15.93 -29.92 16.58
N ASP A 4 15.48 -28.67 16.55
CA ASP A 4 14.23 -28.24 15.87
C ASP A 4 12.90 -28.05 16.65
N ALA A 5 12.84 -28.04 17.98
CA ALA A 5 11.67 -27.44 18.67
C ALA A 5 11.91 -25.96 19.03
N ASN A 6 13.15 -25.63 19.41
CA ASN A 6 13.52 -24.27 19.84
C ASN A 6 13.99 -23.39 18.67
N GLU A 7 14.63 -23.98 17.65
CA GLU A 7 15.01 -23.26 16.42
C GLU A 7 13.80 -22.92 15.55
N SER A 8 12.82 -23.81 15.45
CA SER A 8 11.57 -23.52 14.77
C SER A 8 10.78 -22.43 15.49
N ALA A 9 10.77 -22.38 16.83
CA ALA A 9 10.17 -21.27 17.59
C ALA A 9 10.90 -19.91 17.42
N ALA A 10 12.21 -19.92 17.20
CA ALA A 10 13.00 -18.71 16.95
C ALA A 10 12.78 -18.12 15.54
N LEU A 11 12.43 -18.96 14.55
CA LEU A 11 12.21 -18.55 13.16
C LEU A 11 10.90 -17.76 12.93
N TRP A 12 9.94 -17.79 13.88
CA TRP A 12 8.59 -17.19 13.72
C TRP A 12 8.37 -15.85 14.45
N ARG A 13 9.42 -15.20 14.96
CA ARG A 13 9.30 -13.87 15.55
C ARG A 13 9.42 -12.80 14.48
N VAL A 14 8.35 -12.60 13.71
CA VAL A 14 8.24 -11.43 12.82
C VAL A 14 8.42 -10.19 13.70
N PRO A 15 9.47 -9.36 13.46
CA PRO A 15 9.68 -8.20 14.31
C PRO A 15 8.49 -7.26 14.19
N LEU A 16 8.02 -6.70 15.31
CA LEU A 16 6.87 -5.80 15.37
C LEU A 16 6.96 -4.67 14.32
N ARG A 17 8.17 -4.17 14.06
CA ARG A 17 8.45 -3.16 13.04
C ARG A 17 8.03 -3.56 11.61
N HIS A 18 8.11 -4.85 11.25
CA HIS A 18 7.70 -5.34 9.93
C HIS A 18 6.19 -5.39 9.80
N VAL A 19 5.53 -5.85 10.85
CA VAL A 19 4.06 -5.88 10.96
C VAL A 19 3.52 -4.46 10.88
N LEU A 20 4.15 -3.51 11.59
CA LEU A 20 3.81 -2.09 11.52
C LEU A 20 4.07 -1.49 10.12
N ALA A 21 5.14 -1.87 9.42
CA ALA A 21 5.43 -1.39 8.06
C ALA A 21 4.32 -1.73 7.06
N VAL A 22 3.78 -2.95 7.20
CA VAL A 22 2.66 -3.48 6.44
C VAL A 22 1.37 -2.74 6.80
N PHE A 23 1.10 -2.58 8.09
CA PHE A 23 -0.10 -1.89 8.55
C PHE A 23 -0.15 -0.42 8.13
N VAL A 24 0.97 0.29 8.20
CA VAL A 24 1.04 1.68 7.73
C VAL A 24 0.74 1.79 6.23
N GLY A 25 1.21 0.85 5.41
CA GLY A 25 0.91 0.78 3.98
C GLY A 25 -0.57 0.64 3.69
N ASN A 26 -1.13 -0.45 4.21
CA ASN A 26 -2.52 -0.83 4.06
C ASN A 26 -3.48 0.20 4.69
N GLY A 27 -3.10 0.80 5.82
CA GLY A 27 -3.87 1.87 6.46
C GLY A 27 -3.88 3.14 5.63
N LEU A 28 -2.73 3.57 5.08
CA LEU A 28 -2.68 4.77 4.26
C LEU A 28 -3.48 4.63 2.96
N GLU A 29 -3.52 3.43 2.37
CA GLU A 29 -4.38 3.11 1.22
C GLU A 29 -5.85 3.41 1.51
N PHE A 30 -6.39 2.79 2.57
CA PHE A 30 -7.81 2.93 2.91
C PHE A 30 -8.14 4.32 3.44
N TYR A 31 -7.22 4.94 4.18
CA TYR A 31 -7.36 6.32 4.58
C TYR A 31 -7.55 7.24 3.37
N ASP A 32 -6.69 7.16 2.35
CA ASP A 32 -6.81 8.02 1.17
C ASP A 32 -8.11 7.75 0.40
N PHE A 33 -8.44 6.47 0.19
CA PHE A 33 -9.63 6.08 -0.56
C PHE A 33 -10.92 6.61 0.06
N LEU A 34 -11.05 6.45 1.37
CA LEU A 34 -12.23 6.91 2.08
C LEU A 34 -12.22 8.43 2.22
N THR A 35 -11.06 9.06 2.44
CA THR A 35 -10.94 10.52 2.45
C THR A 35 -11.41 11.11 1.11
N PHE A 36 -10.96 10.57 -0.02
CA PHE A 36 -11.42 11.01 -1.33
C PHE A 36 -12.93 10.82 -1.51
N SER A 37 -13.45 9.68 -1.06
CA SER A 37 -14.88 9.37 -1.16
C SER A 37 -15.73 10.32 -0.31
N TYR A 38 -15.33 10.60 0.94
CA TYR A 38 -16.01 11.54 1.83
C TYR A 38 -16.02 12.95 1.27
N PHE A 39 -14.92 13.38 0.64
CA PHE A 39 -14.82 14.71 0.04
C PHE A 39 -15.19 14.74 -1.45
N ALA A 40 -15.76 13.68 -2.02
CA ALA A 40 -15.99 13.54 -3.46
C ALA A 40 -16.82 14.70 -4.05
N VAL A 41 -17.80 15.22 -3.31
CA VAL A 41 -18.62 16.36 -3.74
C VAL A 41 -17.80 17.65 -3.83
N TYR A 42 -16.88 17.89 -2.90
CA TYR A 42 -16.01 19.07 -2.93
C TYR A 42 -14.96 18.94 -4.04
N ILE A 43 -14.41 17.74 -4.21
CA ILE A 43 -13.45 17.42 -5.27
C ILE A 43 -14.11 17.58 -6.65
N SER A 44 -15.36 17.12 -6.81
CA SER A 44 -16.09 17.22 -8.08
C SER A 44 -16.32 18.67 -8.49
N ARG A 45 -16.77 19.52 -7.56
CA ARG A 45 -16.92 20.97 -7.78
C ARG A 45 -15.57 21.65 -8.10
N THR A 46 -14.45 21.12 -7.60
CA THR A 46 -13.12 21.73 -7.78
C THR A 46 -12.49 21.41 -9.14
N PHE A 47 -12.66 20.18 -9.63
CA PHE A 47 -11.95 19.69 -10.82
C PHE A 47 -12.85 19.38 -12.02
N TYR A 48 -14.13 19.11 -11.79
CA TYR A 48 -15.11 18.76 -12.80
C TYR A 48 -16.30 19.73 -12.77
N PRO A 49 -16.11 21.06 -12.88
CA PRO A 49 -17.24 21.98 -12.93
C PRO A 49 -18.03 21.73 -14.21
N SER A 50 -19.15 21.03 -14.08
CA SER A 50 -20.16 20.88 -15.12
C SER A 50 -21.42 21.66 -14.73
N GLY A 51 -22.17 22.13 -15.72
CA GLY A 51 -23.50 22.73 -15.48
C GLY A 51 -24.50 21.75 -14.83
N ASN A 52 -24.16 20.46 -14.75
CA ASN A 52 -24.93 19.42 -14.08
C ASN A 52 -24.10 18.81 -12.91
N PRO A 53 -24.49 19.01 -11.64
CA PRO A 53 -23.78 18.47 -10.48
C PRO A 53 -23.64 16.94 -10.46
N SER A 54 -24.63 16.20 -11.00
CA SER A 54 -24.58 14.73 -11.06
C SER A 54 -23.50 14.26 -12.03
N ALA A 55 -23.35 14.94 -13.18
CA ALA A 55 -22.29 14.63 -14.14
C ALA A 55 -20.89 14.88 -13.55
N ALA A 56 -20.70 15.96 -12.78
CA ALA A 56 -19.44 16.26 -12.09
C ALA A 56 -19.07 15.15 -11.10
N LEU A 57 -20.04 14.70 -10.30
CA LEU A 57 -19.83 13.64 -9.33
C LEU A 57 -19.51 12.31 -10.03
N LEU A 58 -20.24 11.96 -11.09
CA LEU A 58 -19.95 10.76 -11.89
C LEU A 58 -18.55 10.79 -12.50
N ALA A 59 -18.10 11.94 -13.02
CA ALA A 59 -16.73 12.07 -13.54
C ALA A 59 -15.67 11.91 -12.44
N THR A 60 -15.96 12.40 -11.23
CA THR A 60 -15.08 12.23 -10.07
C THR A 60 -15.00 10.77 -9.62
N LEU A 61 -16.15 10.08 -9.58
CA LEU A 61 -16.22 8.64 -9.28
C LEU A 61 -15.58 7.79 -10.38
N ALA A 62 -15.73 8.17 -11.65
CA ALA A 62 -15.04 7.53 -12.77
C ALA A 62 -13.52 7.67 -12.64
N THR A 63 -13.06 8.85 -12.23
CA THR A 63 -11.63 9.10 -11.96
C THR A 63 -11.12 8.29 -10.77
N PHE A 64 -11.92 8.16 -9.72
CA PHE A 64 -11.64 7.27 -8.61
C PHE A 64 -11.54 5.80 -9.06
N GLY A 65 -12.53 5.33 -9.82
CA GLY A 65 -12.59 3.98 -10.37
C GLY A 65 -11.45 3.66 -11.34
N ALA A 66 -11.05 4.63 -12.17
CA ALA A 66 -9.95 4.48 -13.11
C ALA A 66 -8.63 4.12 -12.42
N GLY A 67 -8.38 4.63 -11.21
CA GLY A 67 -7.24 4.22 -10.39
C GLY A 67 -7.17 2.71 -10.19
N PHE A 68 -8.31 2.04 -9.93
CA PHE A 68 -8.33 0.59 -9.72
C PHE A 68 -7.90 -0.21 -10.97
N LEU A 69 -8.14 0.31 -12.18
CA LEU A 69 -7.77 -0.36 -13.43
C LEU A 69 -6.26 -0.51 -13.60
N THR A 70 -5.48 0.36 -12.95
CA THR A 70 -4.01 0.33 -13.03
C THR A 70 -3.38 -0.60 -12.00
N ARG A 71 -4.15 -1.09 -11.02
CA ARG A 71 -3.65 -2.03 -9.99
C ARG A 71 -3.08 -3.32 -10.57
N PRO A 72 -3.75 -4.01 -11.52
CA PRO A 72 -3.16 -5.21 -12.12
C PRO A 72 -1.82 -4.92 -12.80
N VAL A 73 -1.72 -3.77 -13.48
CA VAL A 73 -0.47 -3.34 -14.14
C VAL A 73 0.63 -3.09 -13.09
N GLY A 74 0.28 -2.42 -12.00
CA GLY A 74 1.14 -2.23 -10.83
C GLY A 74 1.62 -3.54 -10.22
N ALA A 75 0.71 -4.49 -10.02
CA ALA A 75 1.00 -5.81 -9.47
C ALA A 75 2.02 -6.57 -10.33
N ILE A 76 1.87 -6.52 -11.65
CA ILE A 76 2.80 -7.18 -12.58
C ILE A 76 4.18 -6.50 -12.54
N ILE A 77 4.22 -5.17 -12.66
CA ILE A 77 5.48 -4.42 -12.82
C ILE A 77 6.24 -4.30 -11.48
N ILE A 78 5.59 -3.76 -10.45
CA ILE A 78 6.22 -3.54 -9.13
C ILE A 78 6.36 -4.89 -8.40
N GLY A 79 5.40 -5.81 -8.54
CA GLY A 79 5.53 -7.15 -7.99
C GLY A 79 6.72 -7.90 -8.60
N GLY A 80 6.84 -7.89 -9.93
CA GLY A 80 8.00 -8.47 -10.62
C GLY A 80 9.32 -7.78 -10.27
N MET A 81 9.31 -6.47 -9.99
CA MET A 81 10.47 -5.77 -9.44
C MET A 81 10.81 -6.26 -8.03
N GLY A 82 9.82 -6.56 -7.20
CA GLY A 82 10.00 -7.18 -5.89
C GLY A 82 10.66 -8.56 -5.97
N ASP A 83 10.32 -9.33 -6.99
CA ASP A 83 10.90 -10.66 -7.21
C ASP A 83 12.34 -10.61 -7.75
N ARG A 84 12.67 -9.60 -8.58
CA ARG A 84 14.01 -9.48 -9.22
C ARG A 84 15.02 -8.67 -8.42
N VAL A 85 14.60 -7.54 -7.86
CA VAL A 85 15.45 -6.54 -7.18
C VAL A 85 15.29 -6.63 -5.66
N GLY A 86 14.29 -7.38 -5.17
CA GLY A 86 14.02 -7.60 -3.76
C GLY A 86 12.78 -6.83 -3.26
N ARG A 87 12.11 -7.38 -2.24
CA ARG A 87 10.84 -6.83 -1.73
C ARG A 87 11.00 -5.42 -1.15
N LYS A 88 12.12 -5.14 -0.48
CA LYS A 88 12.40 -3.85 0.17
C LYS A 88 12.40 -2.66 -0.81
N PRO A 89 13.23 -2.63 -1.88
CA PRO A 89 13.22 -1.52 -2.83
C PRO A 89 11.85 -1.37 -3.52
N ALA A 90 11.14 -2.47 -3.81
CA ALA A 90 9.79 -2.42 -4.35
C ALA A 90 8.77 -1.77 -3.40
N MET A 91 8.79 -2.16 -2.13
CA MET A 91 7.90 -1.58 -1.11
C MET A 91 8.19 -0.09 -0.85
N VAL A 92 9.45 0.34 -0.89
CA VAL A 92 9.82 1.76 -0.73
C VAL A 92 9.42 2.55 -1.97
N PHE A 93 9.67 2.02 -3.17
CA PHE A 93 9.31 2.67 -4.43
C PHE A 93 7.79 2.87 -4.54
N SER A 94 7.01 1.80 -4.35
CA SER A 94 5.54 1.85 -4.34
C SER A 94 5.02 2.91 -3.37
N PHE A 95 5.48 2.85 -2.12
CA PHE A 95 4.97 3.72 -1.07
C PHE A 95 5.34 5.19 -1.29
N THR A 96 6.53 5.46 -1.84
CA THR A 96 6.95 6.80 -2.25
C THR A 96 6.09 7.32 -3.40
N LEU A 97 5.83 6.47 -4.41
CA LEU A 97 5.02 6.81 -5.57
C LEU A 97 3.58 7.14 -5.18
N MET A 98 3.01 6.35 -4.27
CA MET A 98 1.70 6.57 -3.68
C MET A 98 1.64 7.91 -2.94
N GLY A 99 2.61 8.20 -2.07
CA GLY A 99 2.68 9.48 -1.38
C GLY A 99 2.80 10.68 -2.32
N ALA A 100 3.63 10.57 -3.36
CA ALA A 100 3.77 11.59 -4.38
C ALA A 100 2.46 11.83 -5.13
N ALA A 101 1.69 10.77 -5.41
CA ALA A 101 0.38 10.87 -6.05
C ALA A 101 -0.65 11.57 -5.16
N ILE A 102 -0.71 11.22 -3.86
CA ILE A 102 -1.63 11.86 -2.90
C ILE A 102 -1.31 13.35 -2.77
N VAL A 103 -0.04 13.71 -2.56
CA VAL A 103 0.41 15.11 -2.45
C VAL A 103 0.15 15.85 -3.77
N GLY A 104 0.50 15.25 -4.90
CA GLY A 104 0.28 15.83 -6.22
C GLY A 104 -1.18 16.16 -6.47
N LEU A 105 -2.09 15.23 -6.19
CA LEU A 105 -3.54 15.45 -6.29
C LEU A 105 -4.00 16.57 -5.35
N ALA A 106 -3.58 16.51 -4.08
CA ALA A 106 -3.93 17.50 -3.07
C ALA A 106 -3.36 18.91 -3.33
N LEU A 107 -2.32 19.04 -4.16
CA LEU A 107 -1.73 20.33 -4.57
C LEU A 107 -2.16 20.77 -5.97
N THR A 108 -2.85 19.92 -6.74
CA THR A 108 -3.26 20.25 -8.12
C THR A 108 -4.19 21.47 -8.11
N PRO A 109 -3.90 22.56 -8.85
CA PRO A 109 -4.78 23.74 -8.92
C PRO A 109 -6.18 23.40 -9.44
N SER A 110 -7.19 24.18 -9.02
CA SER A 110 -8.58 23.99 -9.44
C SER A 110 -8.77 24.21 -10.94
N TYR A 111 -9.89 23.70 -11.47
CA TYR A 111 -10.29 23.95 -12.86
C TYR A 111 -10.36 25.46 -13.19
N SER A 112 -10.80 26.28 -12.23
CA SER A 112 -10.83 27.75 -12.41
C SER A 112 -9.46 28.39 -12.62
N LYS A 113 -8.35 27.71 -12.30
CA LYS A 113 -6.99 28.21 -12.45
C LYS A 113 -6.27 27.67 -13.69
N ILE A 114 -6.46 26.39 -14.01
CA ILE A 114 -5.71 25.72 -15.08
C ILE A 114 -6.62 25.02 -16.12
N GLY A 115 -7.93 25.22 -16.05
CA GLY A 115 -8.91 24.68 -16.98
C GLY A 115 -8.92 23.16 -17.01
N ALA A 116 -9.07 22.62 -18.22
CA ALA A 116 -9.15 21.17 -18.49
C ALA A 116 -7.89 20.39 -18.10
N ALA A 117 -6.75 21.06 -17.84
CA ALA A 117 -5.57 20.39 -17.31
C ALA A 117 -5.81 19.83 -15.90
N ALA A 118 -6.66 20.46 -15.08
CA ALA A 118 -6.92 20.04 -13.71
C ALA A 118 -7.47 18.60 -13.59
N PRO A 119 -8.59 18.24 -14.25
CA PRO A 119 -9.11 16.88 -14.20
C PRO A 119 -8.15 15.85 -14.81
N VAL A 120 -7.40 16.20 -15.86
CA VAL A 120 -6.39 15.32 -16.46
C VAL A 120 -5.28 15.00 -15.46
N ILE A 121 -4.74 16.02 -14.78
CA ILE A 121 -3.69 15.83 -13.76
C ILE A 121 -4.20 14.99 -12.59
N VAL A 122 -5.42 15.26 -12.12
CA VAL A 122 -6.04 14.47 -11.03
C VAL A 122 -6.22 13.01 -11.45
N LEU A 123 -6.65 12.76 -12.68
CA LEU A 123 -6.74 11.42 -13.25
C LEU A 123 -5.36 10.75 -13.31
N MET A 124 -4.32 11.44 -13.78
CA MET A 124 -2.96 10.90 -13.82
C MET A 124 -2.46 10.52 -12.43
N PHE A 125 -2.69 11.36 -11.41
CA PHE A 125 -2.33 10.99 -10.04
C PHE A 125 -3.15 9.81 -9.51
N ARG A 126 -4.44 9.69 -9.85
CA ARG A 126 -5.24 8.51 -9.47
C ARG A 126 -4.76 7.23 -10.14
N LEU A 127 -4.39 7.28 -11.41
CA LEU A 127 -3.78 6.17 -12.14
C LEU A 127 -2.41 5.81 -11.54
N LEU A 128 -1.59 6.80 -11.21
CA LEU A 128 -0.29 6.60 -10.58
C LEU A 128 -0.42 5.93 -9.20
N GLN A 129 -1.39 6.38 -8.41
CA GLN A 129 -1.69 5.82 -7.10
C GLN A 129 -2.18 4.38 -7.20
N GLY A 130 -3.09 4.08 -8.14
CA GLY A 130 -3.56 2.72 -8.39
C GLY A 130 -2.45 1.79 -8.83
N PHE A 131 -1.56 2.26 -9.71
CA PHE A 131 -0.37 1.54 -10.13
C PHE A 131 0.56 1.25 -8.95
N ALA A 132 0.82 2.22 -8.08
CA ALA A 132 1.62 2.00 -6.86
C ALA A 132 1.00 0.91 -5.98
N LEU A 133 -0.28 1.05 -5.64
CA LEU A 133 -1.02 0.13 -4.76
C LEU A 133 -1.07 -1.31 -5.30
N GLY A 134 -1.14 -1.47 -6.62
CA GLY A 134 -1.11 -2.78 -7.26
C GLY A 134 0.10 -3.62 -6.86
N GLY A 135 1.27 -2.99 -6.75
CA GLY A 135 2.52 -3.63 -6.35
C GLY A 135 2.62 -4.00 -4.87
N GLU A 136 1.73 -3.48 -4.04
CA GLU A 136 1.88 -3.52 -2.59
C GLU A 136 0.95 -4.51 -1.91
N VAL A 137 -0.32 -4.58 -2.32
CA VAL A 137 -1.37 -5.35 -1.62
C VAL A 137 -1.12 -6.86 -1.69
N GLY A 138 -0.73 -7.38 -2.86
CA GLY A 138 -0.47 -8.81 -3.07
C GLY A 138 0.72 -9.30 -2.23
N PRO A 139 1.93 -8.73 -2.40
CA PRO A 139 3.12 -9.12 -1.63
C PRO A 139 2.94 -8.95 -0.12
N THR A 140 2.18 -7.95 0.31
CA THR A 140 1.90 -7.69 1.73
C THR A 140 1.03 -8.79 2.35
N THR A 141 -0.05 -9.18 1.67
CA THR A 141 -0.94 -10.25 2.13
C THR A 141 -0.21 -11.60 2.16
N ALA A 142 0.58 -11.90 1.12
CA ALA A 142 1.41 -13.10 1.06
C ALA A 142 2.45 -13.11 2.19
N PHE A 143 3.17 -12.00 2.40
CA PHE A 143 4.15 -11.88 3.48
C PHE A 143 3.52 -12.12 4.85
N MET A 144 2.33 -11.56 5.15
CA MET A 144 1.69 -11.81 6.44
C MET A 144 1.22 -13.26 6.60
N ALA A 145 0.73 -13.89 5.54
CA ALA A 145 0.36 -15.31 5.59
C ALA A 145 1.58 -16.24 5.77
N GLU A 146 2.69 -15.91 5.12
CA GLU A 146 3.98 -16.61 5.21
C GLU A 146 4.64 -16.42 6.57
N ALA A 147 4.62 -15.19 7.09
CA ALA A 147 5.28 -14.82 8.33
C ALA A 147 4.49 -15.25 9.58
N ALA A 148 3.19 -15.56 9.42
CA ALA A 148 2.34 -16.01 10.51
C ALA A 148 2.59 -17.48 10.89
N PRO A 149 2.63 -17.80 12.21
CA PRO A 149 2.63 -19.19 12.67
C PRO A 149 1.44 -19.98 12.09
N PRO A 150 1.59 -21.28 11.75
CA PRO A 150 0.54 -22.07 11.11
C PRO A 150 -0.82 -22.01 11.81
N HIS A 151 -0.82 -21.96 13.15
CA HIS A 151 -2.02 -21.92 13.99
C HIS A 151 -2.59 -20.50 14.22
N ARG A 152 -1.95 -19.43 13.70
CA ARG A 152 -2.37 -18.03 13.86
C ARG A 152 -2.54 -17.26 12.55
N ARG A 153 -2.47 -17.92 11.39
CA ARG A 153 -2.64 -17.27 10.08
C ARG A 153 -3.91 -16.42 9.99
N GLY A 154 -5.03 -16.92 10.51
CA GLY A 154 -6.29 -16.18 10.57
C GLY A 154 -6.22 -14.89 11.38
N LEU A 155 -5.44 -14.87 12.47
CA LEU A 155 -5.25 -13.67 13.30
C LEU A 155 -4.42 -12.61 12.57
N TYR A 156 -3.35 -13.00 11.87
CA TYR A 156 -2.51 -12.05 11.13
C TYR A 156 -3.27 -11.44 9.95
N LEU A 157 -4.05 -12.26 9.24
CA LEU A 157 -4.93 -11.79 8.17
C LEU A 157 -6.06 -10.89 8.73
N SER A 158 -6.63 -11.20 9.89
CA SER A 158 -7.65 -10.34 10.50
C SER A 158 -7.09 -9.01 10.99
N MET A 159 -5.84 -8.96 11.46
CA MET A 159 -5.16 -7.69 11.80
C MET A 159 -4.96 -6.78 10.58
N GLN A 160 -4.82 -7.35 9.37
CA GLN A 160 -4.81 -6.58 8.13
C GLN A 160 -6.13 -5.82 7.94
N TYR A 161 -7.25 -6.53 8.05
CA TYR A 161 -8.59 -5.93 7.93
C TYR A 161 -8.87 -4.92 9.05
N ALA A 162 -8.51 -5.26 10.30
CA ALA A 162 -8.66 -4.35 11.43
C ALA A 162 -7.91 -3.02 11.20
N THR A 163 -6.76 -3.07 10.53
CA THR A 163 -6.00 -1.86 10.16
C THR A 163 -6.74 -1.03 9.09
N GLN A 164 -7.40 -1.67 8.12
CA GLN A 164 -8.20 -0.96 7.12
C GLN A 164 -9.37 -0.25 7.79
N ASP A 165 -10.14 -0.96 8.63
CA ASP A 165 -11.28 -0.38 9.34
C ASP A 165 -10.86 0.75 10.29
N PHE A 166 -9.72 0.60 10.97
CA PHE A 166 -9.15 1.67 11.78
C PHE A 166 -8.77 2.90 10.93
N ALA A 167 -8.21 2.71 9.74
CA ALA A 167 -7.91 3.80 8.82
C ALA A 167 -9.17 4.49 8.29
N VAL A 168 -10.22 3.73 7.98
CA VAL A 168 -11.54 4.25 7.61
C VAL A 168 -12.14 5.09 8.74
N LEU A 169 -12.11 4.58 9.97
CA LEU A 169 -12.58 5.31 11.14
C LEU A 169 -11.80 6.62 11.32
N THR A 170 -10.47 6.56 11.18
CA THR A 170 -9.60 7.74 11.30
C THR A 170 -9.92 8.78 10.22
N ALA A 171 -10.13 8.36 8.98
CA ALA A 171 -10.57 9.24 7.89
C ALA A 171 -11.94 9.87 8.19
N GLY A 172 -12.88 9.08 8.74
CA GLY A 172 -14.22 9.56 9.12
C GLY A 172 -14.17 10.58 10.25
N VAL A 173 -13.35 10.34 11.29
CA VAL A 173 -13.14 11.27 12.40
C VAL A 173 -12.55 12.58 11.89
N ILE A 174 -11.46 12.53 11.10
CA ILE A 174 -10.84 13.72 10.53
C ILE A 174 -11.82 14.47 9.62
N GLY A 175 -12.54 13.77 8.75
CA GLY A 175 -13.54 14.35 7.87
C GLY A 175 -14.66 15.06 8.63
N THR A 176 -15.19 14.42 9.67
CA THR A 176 -16.25 14.97 10.52
C THR A 176 -15.76 16.15 11.35
N SER A 177 -14.55 16.06 11.91
CA SER A 177 -13.95 17.18 12.65
C SER A 177 -13.73 18.38 11.74
N LEU A 178 -13.24 18.19 10.51
CA LEU A 178 -13.11 19.29 9.55
C LEU A 178 -14.47 19.86 9.18
N ALA A 179 -15.49 19.01 8.98
CA ALA A 179 -16.85 19.46 8.68
C ALA A 179 -17.49 20.26 9.83
N ALA A 180 -17.15 19.94 11.08
CA ALA A 180 -17.63 20.66 12.26
C ALA A 180 -16.87 21.97 12.52
N LEU A 181 -15.59 22.04 12.18
CA LEU A 181 -14.72 23.19 12.46
C LEU A 181 -14.67 24.22 11.33
N LEU A 182 -14.97 23.82 10.09
CA LEU A 182 -14.83 24.65 8.90
C LEU A 182 -16.19 24.99 8.28
N SER A 183 -16.30 26.19 7.72
CA SER A 183 -17.43 26.55 6.86
C SER A 183 -17.45 25.75 5.55
N GLU A 184 -18.61 25.61 4.91
CA GLU A 184 -18.73 24.92 3.61
C GLU A 184 -17.77 25.49 2.56
N ARG A 185 -17.57 26.82 2.56
CA ARG A 185 -16.61 27.49 1.69
C ARG A 185 -15.16 27.08 1.98
N GLN A 186 -14.78 26.97 3.25
CA GLN A 186 -13.42 26.52 3.62
C GLN A 186 -13.20 25.05 3.27
N LEU A 187 -14.20 24.19 3.48
CA LEU A 187 -14.17 22.78 3.04
C LEU A 187 -13.95 22.68 1.54
N GLN A 188 -14.68 23.49 0.76
CA GLN A 188 -14.57 23.53 -0.70
C GLN A 188 -13.20 24.01 -1.20
N VAL A 189 -12.62 25.02 -0.55
CA VAL A 189 -11.38 25.65 -1.02
C VAL A 189 -10.14 24.84 -0.63
N TRP A 190 -10.06 24.39 0.63
CA TRP A 190 -8.84 23.78 1.16
C TRP A 190 -9.05 22.63 2.14
N GLY A 191 -10.22 22.51 2.79
CA GLY A 191 -10.44 21.51 3.84
C GLY A 191 -10.21 20.07 3.36
N TRP A 192 -10.71 19.72 2.16
CA TRP A 192 -10.48 18.40 1.58
C TRP A 192 -8.99 18.15 1.25
N ARG A 193 -8.26 19.19 0.82
CA ARG A 193 -6.80 19.08 0.55
C ARG A 193 -6.06 18.81 1.85
N ALA A 194 -6.41 19.51 2.93
CA ALA A 194 -5.81 19.29 4.24
C ALA A 194 -6.05 17.85 4.73
N ALA A 195 -7.26 17.31 4.59
CA ALA A 195 -7.55 15.93 4.96
C ALA A 195 -6.65 14.92 4.23
N MET A 196 -6.45 15.09 2.92
CA MET A 196 -5.55 14.25 2.13
C MET A 196 -4.09 14.43 2.53
N LEU A 197 -3.65 15.66 2.80
CA LEU A 197 -2.28 15.96 3.23
C LEU A 197 -1.97 15.42 4.63
N VAL A 198 -2.96 15.33 5.52
CA VAL A 198 -2.81 14.62 6.81
C VAL A 198 -2.47 13.15 6.57
N GLY A 199 -3.13 12.49 5.61
CA GLY A 199 -2.75 11.13 5.20
C GLY A 199 -1.32 11.08 4.64
N ALA A 200 -1.01 11.98 3.70
CA ALA A 200 0.32 12.06 3.10
C ALA A 200 1.44 12.30 4.13
N SER A 201 1.16 12.94 5.26
CA SER A 201 2.14 13.15 6.34
C SER A 201 2.65 11.85 6.98
N ILE A 202 1.93 10.74 6.80
CA ILE A 202 2.33 9.40 7.26
C ILE A 202 3.40 8.80 6.33
N VAL A 203 3.52 9.28 5.08
CA VAL A 203 4.42 8.72 4.07
C VAL A 203 5.88 8.73 4.53
N PRO A 204 6.48 9.82 5.03
CA PRO A 204 7.86 9.81 5.51
C PRO A 204 8.10 8.78 6.62
N PHE A 205 7.13 8.65 7.54
CA PHE A 205 7.19 7.67 8.62
C PHE A 205 7.12 6.22 8.09
N GLY A 206 6.22 5.94 7.14
CA GLY A 206 6.13 4.62 6.51
C GLY A 206 7.36 4.27 5.66
N ILE A 207 7.96 5.25 4.97
CA ILE A 207 9.25 5.07 4.26
C ILE A 207 10.36 4.71 5.26
N PHE A 208 10.47 5.45 6.36
CA PHE A 208 11.45 5.16 7.41
C PHE A 208 11.30 3.73 7.93
N LEU A 209 10.07 3.32 8.23
CA LEU A 209 9.78 1.98 8.73
C LEU A 209 10.12 0.88 7.69
N ARG A 210 9.83 1.12 6.40
CA ARG A 210 10.16 0.19 5.30
C ARG A 210 11.65 0.06 5.03
N ARG A 211 12.44 1.11 5.27
CA ARG A 211 13.90 1.06 5.16
C ARG A 211 14.54 0.12 6.20
N THR A 212 13.83 -0.18 7.29
CA THR A 212 14.30 -1.13 8.33
C THR A 212 13.96 -2.59 8.05
N LEU A 213 13.24 -2.87 6.94
CA LEU A 213 12.96 -4.23 6.51
C LEU A 213 14.26 -4.91 6.00
N PRO A 214 14.49 -6.19 6.33
CA PRO A 214 15.59 -6.99 5.83
C PRO A 214 15.40 -7.25 4.33
N GLU A 215 16.51 -7.31 3.60
CA GLU A 215 16.47 -7.69 2.21
C GLU A 215 16.16 -9.17 2.08
N THR A 216 15.20 -9.50 1.22
CA THR A 216 14.74 -10.88 1.03
C THR A 216 15.74 -11.70 0.20
N LEU A 217 16.69 -11.05 -0.46
CA LEU A 217 17.61 -11.66 -1.42
C LEU A 217 18.78 -12.43 -0.80
N GLU A 218 19.12 -12.24 0.48
CA GLU A 218 20.28 -12.92 1.09
C GLU A 218 20.06 -14.41 1.41
N ARG A 219 18.83 -14.95 1.30
CA ARG A 219 18.56 -16.36 1.65
C ARG A 219 18.58 -17.34 0.48
N ALA A 220 18.60 -16.87 -0.77
CA ALA A 220 18.58 -17.74 -1.94
C ALA A 220 19.99 -18.23 -2.38
N ASP A 221 21.04 -17.44 -2.14
CA ASP A 221 22.39 -17.80 -2.62
C ASP A 221 23.17 -18.76 -1.70
N HIS A 222 22.73 -18.96 -0.46
CA HIS A 222 23.39 -19.91 0.47
C HIS A 222 22.73 -21.30 0.53
N ALA A 223 21.57 -21.50 -0.11
CA ALA A 223 20.90 -22.80 -0.17
C ALA A 223 21.37 -23.69 -1.34
N ALA A 224 22.22 -23.16 -2.23
CA ALA A 224 22.74 -23.88 -3.41
C ALA A 224 24.19 -24.36 -3.26
N ALA A 225 24.71 -24.52 -2.04
CA ALA A 225 25.91 -25.31 -1.83
C ALA A 225 25.49 -26.78 -1.61
N PRO A 226 25.72 -27.70 -2.58
CA PRO A 226 25.45 -29.11 -2.35
C PRO A 226 26.42 -29.61 -1.27
N GLN A 227 25.91 -29.71 -0.04
CA GLN A 227 26.58 -30.46 1.02
C GLN A 227 26.79 -31.88 0.49
N HIS A 228 28.07 -32.21 0.26
CA HIS A 228 28.48 -33.52 -0.21
C HIS A 228 27.93 -34.58 0.74
N ALA A 229 26.98 -35.40 0.27
CA ALA A 229 26.53 -36.57 1.00
C ALA A 229 27.64 -37.63 0.96
N PRO A 230 28.28 -38.00 2.09
CA PRO A 230 29.20 -39.13 2.12
C PRO A 230 28.37 -40.39 2.35
N GLY A 231 27.91 -41.05 1.29
CA GLY A 231 27.02 -42.20 1.47
C GLY A 231 26.80 -43.15 0.29
N ALA A 232 27.55 -43.05 -0.81
CA ALA A 232 27.31 -43.85 -2.02
C ALA A 232 28.46 -44.81 -2.40
N ARG A 233 29.22 -45.32 -1.42
CA ARG A 233 30.23 -46.39 -1.65
C ARG A 233 30.00 -47.63 -0.77
N ARG A 234 28.80 -48.20 -0.77
CA ARG A 234 28.56 -49.49 -0.08
C ARG A 234 27.71 -50.51 -0.84
N TRP A 235 27.42 -50.26 -2.12
CA TRP A 235 26.58 -51.15 -2.94
C TRP A 235 27.35 -51.98 -3.99
N ARG A 236 28.68 -51.85 -4.11
CA ARG A 236 29.48 -52.56 -5.15
C ARG A 236 30.30 -53.75 -4.66
N GLU A 237 30.21 -54.15 -3.39
CA GLU A 237 30.97 -55.30 -2.85
C GLU A 237 30.10 -56.51 -2.46
N ARG A 238 28.78 -56.49 -2.73
CA ARG A 238 27.87 -57.63 -2.49
C ARG A 238 27.39 -58.33 -3.75
N ALA A 239 28.15 -58.22 -4.85
CA ALA A 239 27.86 -58.89 -6.10
C ALA A 239 29.13 -59.49 -6.73
N ARG A 240 29.93 -60.18 -5.91
CA ARG A 240 30.93 -61.16 -6.37
C ARG A 240 30.88 -62.37 -5.45
#